data_AF-A0AAD9I5K9-F1
#
_entry.id   AF-A0AAD9I5K9-F1
#
_cell.length_a   1.000
_cell.length_b   1.000
_cell.length_c   1.000
_cell.angle_alpha   90.00
_cell.angle_beta   90.00
_cell.angle_gamma   90.00
#
_symmetry.space_group_name_H-M   'P 1'
#
loop_
_entity.id
_entity.type
_entity.pdbx_description
1 polymer ?
#
loop_
_entity_poly.entity_id
_entity_poly.type
_entity_poly.pdbx_seq_one_letter_code
_entity_poly.pdbx_strand_id
1 'polypeptide(L)'
;MPITELDKNGDTPLAVLLQSLCRHPCLTRRYHRYIKALYGPGVNPGHKNAQSKSVIDHLQDLLRLDHAQARTRFLDKMLQVVDAPTGGKDMRFLPQPHKRVRPGSL
;
A
#
# COMPACT_ATOMS: atom_id res chain seq x y z
N MET A 1 -19.20 -0.06 4.86
CA MET A 1 -18.32 -1.23 4.95
C MET A 1 -17.05 -0.82 5.67
N PRO A 2 -16.70 -1.44 6.81
CA PRO A 2 -15.38 -1.39 7.42
C PRO A 2 -14.29 -1.77 6.41
N ILE A 3 -13.11 -1.18 6.53
CA ILE A 3 -11.96 -1.44 5.65
C ILE A 3 -11.43 -2.90 5.82
N THR A 4 -11.88 -3.56 6.89
CA THR A 4 -11.49 -4.92 7.30
C THR A 4 -12.50 -6.00 6.90
N GLU A 5 -13.68 -5.65 6.40
CA GLU A 5 -14.63 -6.66 5.89
C GLU A 5 -14.04 -7.34 4.64
N LEU A 6 -14.18 -8.66 4.56
CA LEU A 6 -13.77 -9.43 3.39
C LEU A 6 -14.94 -9.55 2.43
N ASP A 7 -14.69 -9.40 1.14
CA ASP A 7 -15.67 -9.69 0.11
C ASP A 7 -15.85 -11.21 -0.07
N LYS A 8 -16.73 -11.61 -1.01
CA LYS A 8 -16.98 -13.01 -1.36
C LYS A 8 -15.74 -13.78 -1.87
N ASN A 9 -14.67 -13.07 -2.25
CA ASN A 9 -13.41 -13.63 -2.73
C ASN A 9 -12.32 -13.64 -1.64
N GLY A 10 -12.62 -13.18 -0.42
CA GLY A 10 -11.62 -13.00 0.63
C GLY A 10 -10.75 -11.76 0.43
N ASP A 11 -11.17 -10.83 -0.43
CA ASP A 11 -10.47 -9.56 -0.64
C ASP A 11 -10.98 -8.50 0.33
N THR A 12 -10.05 -7.79 0.96
CA THR A 12 -10.40 -6.54 1.66
C THR A 12 -10.74 -5.45 0.64
N PRO A 13 -11.57 -4.44 0.98
CA PRO A 13 -11.78 -3.25 0.15
C PRO A 13 -10.47 -2.61 -0.34
N LEU A 14 -9.41 -2.77 0.44
CA LEU A 14 -8.08 -2.29 0.11
C LEU A 14 -7.38 -3.14 -0.95
N ALA A 15 -7.50 -4.48 -0.90
CA ALA A 15 -7.05 -5.36 -1.97
C ALA A 15 -7.75 -5.03 -3.29
N VAL A 16 -9.08 -4.85 -3.26
CA VAL A 16 -9.89 -4.46 -4.44
C VAL A 16 -9.45 -3.10 -5.01
N LEU A 17 -9.14 -2.14 -4.13
CA LEU A 17 -8.63 -0.83 -4.54
C LEU A 17 -7.27 -0.98 -5.23
N LEU A 18 -6.32 -1.72 -4.65
CA LEU A 18 -5.00 -1.92 -5.25
C LEU A 18 -5.07 -2.63 -6.60
N GLN A 19 -5.89 -3.67 -6.72
CA GLN A 19 -6.16 -4.34 -8.01
C GLN A 19 -6.67 -3.34 -9.06
N SER A 20 -7.58 -2.45 -8.68
CA SER A 20 -8.13 -1.42 -9.56
C SER A 20 -7.07 -0.38 -9.95
N LEU A 21 -6.17 -0.03 -9.03
CA LEU A 21 -5.06 0.89 -9.29
C LEU A 21 -4.01 0.29 -10.23
N CYS A 22 -3.76 -1.02 -10.17
CA CYS A 22 -2.90 -1.70 -11.15
C CYS A 22 -3.46 -1.60 -12.58
N ARG A 23 -4.79 -1.56 -12.75
CA ARG A 23 -5.44 -1.36 -14.05
C ARG A 23 -5.48 0.12 -14.47
N HIS A 24 -5.51 1.04 -13.51
CA HIS A 24 -5.60 2.48 -13.74
C HIS A 24 -4.54 3.25 -12.94
N PRO A 25 -3.24 3.15 -13.32
CA PRO A 25 -2.13 3.72 -12.54
C PRO A 25 -2.15 5.25 -12.44
N CYS A 26 -2.91 5.94 -13.30
CA CYS A 26 -3.13 7.39 -13.19
C CYS A 26 -3.92 7.79 -11.93
N LEU A 27 -4.73 6.89 -11.38
CA LEU A 27 -5.57 7.15 -10.21
C LEU A 27 -4.82 6.97 -8.89
N THR A 28 -3.63 6.36 -8.91
CA THR A 28 -2.87 6.04 -7.70
C THR A 28 -2.57 7.27 -6.86
N ARG A 29 -2.27 8.42 -7.49
CA ARG A 29 -2.07 9.69 -6.77
C ARG A 29 -3.34 10.19 -6.07
N ARG A 30 -4.51 9.98 -6.66
CA ARG A 30 -5.81 10.35 -6.06
C ARG A 30 -6.14 9.48 -4.85
N TYR A 31 -5.77 8.21 -4.90
CA TYR A 31 -6.12 7.23 -3.87
C TYR A 31 -4.98 6.89 -2.89
N HIS A 32 -3.83 7.57 -2.98
CA HIS A 32 -2.67 7.30 -2.10
C HIS A 32 -2.96 7.38 -0.60
N ARG A 33 -3.91 8.25 -0.20
CA ARG A 33 -4.33 8.39 1.19
C ARG A 33 -4.94 7.11 1.76
N TYR A 34 -5.57 6.29 0.91
CA TYR A 34 -6.15 5.01 1.31
C TYR A 34 -5.10 3.91 1.43
N ILE A 35 -3.97 4.03 0.72
CA ILE A 35 -2.82 3.12 0.91
C ILE A 35 -2.25 3.29 2.33
N LYS A 36 -2.32 4.50 2.92
CA LYS A 36 -1.94 4.68 4.35
C LYS A 36 -2.85 3.94 5.32
N ALA A 37 -4.07 3.56 4.91
CA ALA A 37 -4.97 2.76 5.73
C ALA A 37 -4.48 1.31 5.92
N LEU A 38 -3.42 0.88 5.21
CA LEU A 38 -2.72 -0.38 5.48
C LEU A 38 -2.24 -0.52 6.93
N TYR A 39 -2.04 0.59 7.64
CA TYR A 39 -1.67 0.64 9.06
C TYR A 39 -2.83 0.83 10.02
N GLY A 40 -4.07 0.80 9.51
CA GLY A 40 -5.23 0.85 10.39
C GLY A 40 -5.22 -0.32 11.37
N PRO A 41 -5.59 -0.10 12.64
CA PRO A 41 -5.77 -1.20 13.58
C PRO A 41 -6.79 -2.21 13.01
N GLY A 42 -6.44 -3.49 13.05
CA GLY A 42 -7.28 -4.58 12.52
C GLY A 42 -7.08 -4.90 11.03
N VAL A 43 -6.22 -4.17 10.31
CA VAL A 43 -5.85 -4.54 8.94
C VAL A 43 -4.78 -5.62 8.98
N ASN A 44 -5.07 -6.78 8.39
CA ASN A 44 -4.09 -7.84 8.16
C ASN A 44 -3.65 -7.81 6.68
N PRO A 45 -2.57 -7.08 6.33
CA PRO A 45 -2.12 -6.97 4.93
C PRO A 45 -1.58 -8.28 4.36
N GLY A 46 -1.21 -9.24 5.22
CA GLY A 46 -0.77 -10.58 4.83
C GLY A 46 -1.90 -11.59 4.61
N HIS A 47 -3.16 -11.22 4.87
CA HIS A 47 -4.30 -12.08 4.59
C HIS A 47 -4.35 -12.39 3.09
N LYS A 48 -4.40 -13.68 2.75
CA LYS A 48 -4.49 -14.15 1.37
C LYS A 48 -5.94 -14.37 0.98
N ASN A 49 -6.31 -13.86 -0.18
CA ASN A 49 -7.61 -14.08 -0.79
C ASN A 49 -7.72 -15.49 -1.41
N ALA A 50 -8.86 -15.79 -2.06
CA ALA A 50 -9.09 -17.05 -2.76
C ALA A 50 -8.08 -17.32 -3.90
N GLN A 51 -7.39 -16.31 -4.41
CA GLN A 51 -6.33 -16.42 -5.42
C GLN A 51 -4.93 -16.59 -4.82
N SER A 52 -4.84 -16.84 -3.49
CA SER A 52 -3.58 -16.88 -2.75
C SER A 52 -2.75 -15.59 -2.84
N LYS A 53 -3.38 -14.46 -3.17
CA LYS A 53 -2.76 -13.13 -3.21
C LYS A 53 -3.15 -12.33 -1.98
N SER A 54 -2.18 -11.62 -1.43
CA SER A 54 -2.36 -10.69 -0.33
C SER A 54 -2.41 -9.24 -0.82
N VAL A 55 -2.78 -8.34 0.08
CA VAL A 55 -2.70 -6.89 -0.15
C VAL A 55 -1.26 -6.47 -0.48
N ILE A 56 -0.28 -7.11 0.15
CA ILE A 56 1.16 -6.90 -0.11
C ILE A 56 1.52 -7.33 -1.54
N ASP A 57 0.99 -8.45 -2.02
CA ASP A 57 1.25 -8.93 -3.38
C ASP A 57 0.69 -7.95 -4.41
N HIS A 58 -0.52 -7.43 -4.20
CA HIS A 58 -1.11 -6.40 -5.07
C HIS A 58 -0.35 -5.07 -5.02
N LEU A 59 0.20 -4.69 -3.86
CA LEU A 59 1.03 -3.51 -3.76
C LEU A 59 2.36 -3.71 -4.52
N GLN A 60 2.97 -4.88 -4.43
CA GLN A 60 4.17 -5.19 -5.22
C GLN A 60 3.91 -5.16 -6.72
N ASP A 61 2.78 -5.70 -7.17
CA ASP A 61 2.37 -5.62 -8.57
C ASP A 61 2.24 -4.14 -9.00
N LEU A 62 1.69 -3.28 -8.14
CA LEU A 62 1.57 -1.84 -8.37
C LEU A 62 2.95 -1.13 -8.44
N LEU A 63 3.86 -1.44 -7.52
CA LEU A 63 5.22 -0.88 -7.49
C LEU A 63 6.06 -1.36 -8.69
N ARG A 64 5.88 -2.61 -9.14
CA ARG A 64 6.57 -3.14 -10.33
C ARG A 64 6.10 -2.47 -11.62
N LEU A 65 4.80 -2.17 -11.73
CA LEU A 65 4.26 -1.39 -12.85
C LEU A 65 4.84 0.03 -12.89
N ASP A 66 5.27 0.58 -11.75
CA ASP A 66 5.84 1.92 -11.65
C ASP A 66 7.17 2.09 -12.37
N HIS A 67 8.03 1.06 -12.30
CA HIS A 67 9.32 1.08 -12.98
C HIS A 67 9.18 1.34 -14.48
N ALA A 68 8.02 1.05 -15.07
CA ALA A 68 7.73 1.28 -16.48
C ALA A 68 7.10 2.67 -16.78
N GLN A 69 6.47 3.36 -15.80
CA GLN A 69 5.62 4.53 -16.10
C GLN A 69 5.78 5.75 -15.19
N ALA A 70 6.58 5.69 -14.11
CA ALA A 70 6.90 6.80 -13.20
C ALA A 70 5.71 7.53 -12.53
N ARG A 71 4.48 6.99 -12.62
CA ARG A 71 3.23 7.62 -12.13
C ARG A 71 2.99 7.38 -10.64
N THR A 72 3.68 6.42 -10.07
CA THR A 72 3.52 5.96 -8.69
C THR A 72 4.84 5.99 -7.90
N ARG A 73 5.92 6.57 -8.44
CA ARG A 73 7.24 6.80 -7.79
C ARG A 73 7.19 7.48 -6.43
N PHE A 74 6.09 8.17 -6.12
CA PHE A 74 5.89 8.75 -4.80
C PHE A 74 5.64 7.67 -3.74
N LEU A 75 5.16 6.48 -4.13
CA LEU A 75 5.00 5.31 -3.27
C LEU A 75 6.36 4.76 -2.84
N ASP A 76 7.38 4.75 -3.71
CA ASP A 76 8.74 4.33 -3.31
C ASP A 76 9.32 5.18 -2.17
N LYS A 77 8.90 6.46 -2.10
CA LYS A 77 9.29 7.38 -1.01
C LYS A 77 8.49 7.16 0.27
N MET A 78 7.41 6.38 0.20
CA MET A 78 6.51 6.12 1.31
C MET A 78 6.55 4.68 1.79
N LEU A 79 6.91 3.74 0.93
CA LEU A 79 6.68 2.30 1.08
C LEU A 79 7.85 1.53 0.49
N GLN A 80 8.32 0.55 1.24
CA GLN A 80 9.29 -0.43 0.84
C GLN A 80 8.76 -1.80 1.22
N VAL A 81 8.69 -2.70 0.24
CA VAL A 81 8.39 -4.10 0.53
C VAL A 81 9.70 -4.78 0.90
N VAL A 82 9.73 -5.39 2.07
CA VAL A 82 10.90 -6.06 2.66
C VAL A 82 10.58 -7.52 2.90
N ASP A 83 11.61 -8.37 2.92
CA ASP A 83 11.42 -9.77 3.31
C ASP A 83 11.20 -9.84 4.84
N ALA A 84 10.14 -10.54 5.24
CA ALA A 84 9.81 -10.74 6.63
C ALA A 84 10.78 -11.77 7.26
N PRO A 85 11.24 -11.57 8.50
CA PRO A 85 12.17 -12.47 9.17
C PRO A 85 11.63 -13.89 9.37
N THR A 86 10.31 -14.08 9.38
CA THR A 86 9.63 -15.38 9.51
C THR A 86 9.39 -16.08 8.17
N GLY A 87 9.89 -15.53 7.06
CA GLY A 87 9.53 -15.94 5.70
C GLY A 87 8.25 -15.25 5.23
N GLY A 88 8.28 -14.72 4.00
CA GLY A 88 7.20 -13.92 3.42
C GLY A 88 7.62 -12.48 3.12
N LYS A 89 6.67 -11.66 2.72
CA LYS A 89 6.87 -10.24 2.40
C LYS A 89 6.13 -9.39 3.43
N ASP A 90 6.77 -8.32 3.86
CA ASP A 90 6.21 -7.32 4.77
C ASP A 90 6.36 -5.92 4.18
N MET A 91 5.57 -4.96 4.66
CA MET A 91 5.62 -3.57 4.22
C MET A 91 6.19 -2.67 5.30
N ARG A 92 7.34 -2.07 5.01
CA ARG A 92 7.89 -0.96 5.78
C ARG A 92 7.60 0.33 5.07
N PHE A 93 6.87 1.23 5.71
CA PHE A 93 6.77 2.58 5.23
C PHE A 93 7.99 3.37 5.68
N LEU A 94 8.52 4.20 4.78
CA LEU A 94 9.68 5.03 5.06
C LEU A 94 9.29 6.17 6.00
N PRO A 95 10.16 6.56 6.95
CA PRO A 95 9.91 7.70 7.81
C PRO A 95 9.61 8.93 6.95
N GLN A 96 8.51 9.64 7.26
CA GLN A 96 8.20 10.87 6.55
C GLN A 96 9.37 11.85 6.78
N PRO A 97 9.82 12.57 5.73
CA PRO A 97 10.84 13.59 5.92
C PRO A 97 10.30 14.57 6.95
N HIS A 98 11.01 14.68 8.08
CA HIS A 98 10.65 15.62 9.14
C HIS A 98 10.44 16.98 8.48
N LYS A 99 9.22 17.52 8.57
CA LYS A 99 9.01 18.93 8.25
C LYS A 99 10.02 19.68 9.10
N ARG A 100 11.01 20.31 8.46
CA ARG A 100 11.93 21.21 9.13
C ARG A 100 11.05 22.22 9.87
N VAL A 101 10.95 22.05 11.18
CA VAL A 101 10.38 23.06 12.06
C VAL A 101 11.32 24.23 11.89
N ARG A 102 10.88 25.24 11.13
CA ARG A 102 11.60 26.51 11.12
C ARG A 102 11.52 26.98 12.58
N PRO A 103 12.66 27.21 13.26
CA PRO A 103 12.62 27.90 14.53
C PRO A 103 12.00 29.27 14.24
N GLY A 104 10.72 29.42 14.55
CA GLY A 104 10.08 30.71 14.56
C GLY A 104 10.77 31.53 15.64
N SER A 105 11.30 32.68 15.25
CA SER A 105 11.85 33.67 16.18
C SER A 105 10.81 33.93 17.27
N LEU A 106 11.17 33.59 18.51
CA LEU A 106 10.67 34.32 19.68
C LEU A 106 11.19 35.76 19.60
#